data_AF-A0A7X2TB33-F1
#
_entry.id   AF-A0A7X2TB33-F1
#
_cell.length_a   1.000
_cell.length_b   1.000
_cell.length_c   1.000
_cell.angle_alpha   90.00
_cell.angle_beta   90.00
_cell.angle_gamma   90.00
#
_symmetry.space_group_name_H-M   'P 1'
#
loop_
_entity.id
_entity.type
_entity.pdbx_description
1 polymer ?
#
loop_
_entity_poly.entity_id
_entity_poly.type
_entity_poly.pdbx_seq_one_letter_code
_entity_poly.pdbx_strand_id
1 'polypeptide(L)'
;MILTSLDMLVIVFLSMSVVSVLGILLLFLLKSEKITKVIFYFLAGLGMATAYMNSASTPPGFMGEVVTGWGLGGLSAVAILVQIIGKTQKSFMAAKILVTVSVLAGIVNLFL
;
A
#
# COMPACT_ATOMS: atom_id res chain seq x y z
N MET A 1 -19.49 16.08 -20.75
CA MET A 1 -19.12 15.95 -19.32
C MET A 1 -17.61 15.83 -19.28
N ILE A 2 -16.90 16.89 -18.91
CA ILE A 2 -15.44 16.90 -18.85
C ILE A 2 -15.07 16.46 -17.43
N LEU A 3 -14.33 15.36 -17.31
CA LEU A 3 -13.77 14.91 -16.04
C LEU A 3 -12.88 16.03 -15.50
N THR A 4 -13.19 16.53 -14.31
CA THR A 4 -12.34 17.50 -13.61
C THR A 4 -11.15 16.78 -12.97
N SER A 5 -10.12 17.52 -12.57
CA SER A 5 -8.90 16.97 -11.96
C SER A 5 -9.17 16.09 -10.73
N LEU A 6 -10.23 16.41 -9.98
CA LEU A 6 -10.68 15.64 -8.83
C LEU A 6 -11.30 14.30 -9.24
N ASP A 7 -12.12 14.28 -10.30
CA ASP A 7 -12.74 13.05 -10.81
C ASP A 7 -11.67 12.05 -11.28
N MET A 8 -10.60 12.54 -11.92
CA MET A 8 -9.49 11.68 -12.33
C MET A 8 -8.72 11.11 -11.12
N LEU A 9 -8.53 11.91 -10.07
CA LEU A 9 -7.86 11.45 -8.84
C LEU A 9 -8.65 10.33 -8.15
N VAL A 10 -9.98 10.49 -8.05
CA VAL A 10 -10.87 9.47 -7.46
C VAL A 10 -10.83 8.17 -8.26
N ILE A 11 -10.83 8.24 -9.60
CA ILE A 11 -10.71 7.04 -10.44
C ILE A 11 -9.37 6.32 -10.23
N VAL A 12 -8.28 7.06 -10.12
CA VAL A 12 -6.96 6.49 -9.84
C VAL A 12 -6.94 5.81 -8.47
N PHE A 13 -7.46 6.47 -7.43
CA PHE A 13 -7.52 5.88 -6.09
C PHE A 13 -8.42 4.64 -6.02
N LEU A 14 -9.57 4.66 -6.70
CA LEU A 14 -10.45 3.51 -6.78
C LEU A 14 -9.75 2.33 -7.47
N SER A 15 -9.06 2.58 -8.58
CA SER A 15 -8.32 1.55 -9.30
C SER A 15 -7.18 0.95 -8.45
N MET A 16 -6.43 1.79 -7.72
CA MET A 16 -5.38 1.33 -6.81
C MET A 16 -5.94 0.51 -5.64
N SER A 17 -7.10 0.89 -5.10
CA SER A 17 -7.77 0.13 -4.04
C SER A 17 -8.18 -1.26 -4.52
N VAL A 18 -8.83 -1.36 -5.69
CA VAL A 18 -9.23 -2.65 -6.27
C VAL A 18 -8.01 -3.55 -6.53
N VAL A 19 -6.95 -3.00 -7.14
CA VAL A 19 -5.71 -3.73 -7.41
C VAL A 19 -5.04 -4.18 -6.10
N SER A 20 -5.07 -3.35 -5.07
CA SER A 20 -4.50 -3.66 -3.76
C SER A 20 -5.24 -4.80 -3.06
N VAL A 21 -6.57 -4.79 -3.05
CA VAL A 21 -7.38 -5.87 -2.47
C VAL A 21 -7.16 -7.18 -3.23
N LEU A 22 -7.15 -7.15 -4.56
CA LEU A 22 -6.83 -8.32 -5.39
C LEU A 22 -5.41 -8.82 -5.13
N GLY A 23 -4.44 -7.91 -5.01
CA GLY A 23 -3.06 -8.24 -4.68
C GLY A 23 -2.95 -8.94 -3.33
N ILE A 24 -3.62 -8.43 -2.29
CA ILE A 24 -3.64 -9.03 -0.95
C ILE A 24 -4.25 -10.43 -1.00
N LEU A 25 -5.39 -10.59 -1.68
CA LEU A 25 -6.04 -11.90 -1.86
C LEU A 25 -5.09 -12.89 -2.51
N LEU A 26 -4.47 -12.51 -3.63
CA LEU A 26 -3.48 -13.34 -4.33
C LEU A 26 -2.28 -13.66 -3.43
N LEU A 27 -1.83 -12.71 -2.63
CA LEU A 27 -0.71 -12.87 -1.72
C LEU A 27 -0.99 -13.95 -0.65
N PHE A 28 -2.23 -14.12 -0.19
CA PHE A 28 -2.62 -15.21 0.71
C PHE A 28 -3.03 -16.51 0.02
N LEU A 29 -3.58 -16.43 -1.19
CA LEU A 29 -4.11 -17.58 -1.91
C LEU A 29 -3.04 -18.35 -2.69
N LEU A 30 -1.96 -17.69 -3.13
CA LEU A 30 -0.87 -18.35 -3.83
C LEU A 30 0.06 -19.13 -2.90
N LYS A 31 0.20 -20.42 -3.19
CA LYS A 31 1.17 -21.34 -2.56
C LYS A 31 2.61 -21.19 -3.11
N SER A 32 2.79 -20.58 -4.27
CA SER A 32 4.10 -20.45 -4.92
C SER A 32 4.92 -19.31 -4.31
N GLU A 33 5.97 -19.63 -3.55
CA GLU A 33 6.83 -18.63 -2.91
C GLU A 33 7.40 -17.58 -3.89
N LYS A 34 7.74 -17.99 -5.13
CA LYS A 34 8.26 -17.06 -6.15
C LYS A 34 7.23 -16.00 -6.52
N ILE A 35 5.99 -16.42 -6.81
CA ILE A 35 4.94 -15.49 -7.25
C ILE A 35 4.47 -14.64 -6.06
N THR A 36 4.35 -15.23 -4.88
CA THR A 36 3.99 -14.48 -3.65
C THR A 36 5.02 -13.40 -3.32
N LYS A 37 6.31 -13.64 -3.53
CA LYS A 37 7.35 -12.60 -3.38
C LYS A 37 7.18 -11.46 -4.40
N VAL A 38 6.90 -11.78 -5.67
CA VAL A 38 6.68 -10.75 -6.71
C VAL A 38 5.48 -9.87 -6.34
N ILE A 39 4.36 -10.49 -5.95
CA ILE A 39 3.15 -9.77 -5.53
C ILE A 39 3.41 -8.93 -4.28
N PHE A 40 4.20 -9.43 -3.34
CA PHE A 40 4.59 -8.71 -2.13
C PHE A 40 5.34 -7.41 -2.46
N TYR A 41 6.38 -7.49 -3.30
CA TYR A 41 7.12 -6.29 -3.72
C TYR A 41 6.23 -5.32 -4.51
N PHE A 42 5.34 -5.85 -5.35
CA PHE A 42 4.40 -5.04 -6.10
C PHE A 42 3.43 -4.27 -5.18
N LEU A 43 2.84 -4.93 -4.18
CA LEU A 43 1.97 -4.31 -3.18
C LEU A 43 2.71 -3.28 -2.33
N ALA A 44 3.95 -3.56 -1.94
CA ALA A 44 4.75 -2.61 -1.17
C ALA A 44 5.08 -1.35 -2.00
N GLY A 45 5.35 -1.51 -3.30
CA GLY A 45 5.49 -0.40 -4.23
C GLY A 45 4.19 0.40 -4.38
N LEU A 46 3.04 -0.28 -4.47
CA LEU A 46 1.73 0.37 -4.48
C LEU A 46 1.45 1.14 -3.19
N GLY A 47 1.77 0.58 -2.02
CA GLY A 47 1.62 1.24 -0.71
C GLY A 47 2.46 2.50 -0.56
N MET A 48 3.67 2.52 -1.13
CA MET A 48 4.48 3.73 -1.22
C MET A 48 3.89 4.76 -2.19
N ALA A 49 3.40 4.31 -3.35
CA ALA A 49 2.81 5.19 -4.35
C ALA A 49 1.54 5.87 -3.82
N THR A 50 0.68 5.14 -3.09
CA THR A 50 -0.50 5.73 -2.44
C THR A 50 -0.11 6.73 -1.36
N ALA A 51 0.92 6.46 -0.56
CA ALA A 51 1.41 7.44 0.43
C ALA A 51 1.93 8.74 -0.20
N TYR A 52 2.66 8.63 -1.32
CA TYR A 52 3.12 9.80 -2.07
C TYR A 52 1.95 10.59 -2.65
N MET A 53 0.99 9.92 -3.29
CA MET A 53 -0.20 10.58 -3.83
C MET A 53 -1.01 11.26 -2.73
N ASN A 54 -1.22 10.59 -1.60
CA ASN A 54 -1.99 11.12 -0.48
C ASN A 54 -1.34 12.41 0.05
N SER A 55 -0.01 12.40 0.25
CA SER A 55 0.76 13.59 0.63
C SER A 55 0.73 14.72 -0.41
N ALA A 56 0.67 14.40 -1.70
CA ALA A 56 0.61 15.40 -2.76
C ALA A 56 -0.79 16.03 -2.90
N SER A 57 -1.84 15.30 -2.50
CA SER A 57 -3.22 15.78 -2.47
C SER A 57 -3.58 16.54 -1.19
N THR A 58 -2.81 16.41 -0.10
CA THR A 58 -3.08 17.11 1.16
C THR A 58 -2.81 18.61 1.04
N PRO A 59 -3.76 19.49 1.43
CA PRO A 59 -3.55 20.94 1.43
C PRO A 59 -2.41 21.39 2.36
N PRO A 60 -1.63 22.43 1.99
CA PRO A 60 -0.54 22.93 2.83
C PRO A 60 -1.10 23.52 4.14
N GLY A 61 -0.86 22.80 5.25
CA GLY A 61 -1.37 23.13 6.59
C GLY A 61 -1.77 21.91 7.42
N PHE A 62 -2.07 20.78 6.78
CA PHE A 62 -2.50 19.53 7.44
C PHE A 62 -1.32 18.56 7.62
N MET A 63 -0.29 18.98 8.36
CA MET A 63 0.90 18.14 8.63
C MET A 63 0.54 16.80 9.28
N GLY A 64 -0.53 16.72 10.06
CA GLY A 64 -1.00 15.45 10.67
C GLY A 64 -1.42 14.39 9.65
N GLU A 65 -2.10 14.80 8.57
CA GLU A 65 -2.55 13.90 7.50
C GLU A 65 -1.39 13.47 6.59
N VAL A 66 -0.44 14.39 6.33
CA VAL A 66 0.81 14.06 5.63
C VAL A 66 1.62 13.04 6.42
N VAL A 67 1.79 13.24 7.74
CA VAL A 67 2.57 12.32 8.59
C VAL A 67 1.91 10.94 8.70
N THR A 68 0.57 10.86 8.78
CA THR A 68 -0.13 9.57 8.78
C THR A 68 -0.07 8.88 7.42
N GLY A 69 -0.20 9.61 6.31
CA GLY A 69 -0.02 9.07 4.95
C GLY A 69 1.38 8.49 4.71
N TRP A 70 2.42 9.24 5.09
CA TRP A 70 3.80 8.75 5.02
C TRP A 70 4.09 7.63 6.02
N GLY A 71 3.50 7.66 7.22
CA GLY A 71 3.64 6.59 8.22
C GLY A 71 3.09 5.26 7.70
N LEU A 72 1.96 5.29 7.01
CA LEU A 72 1.36 4.10 6.41
C LEU A 72 2.16 3.58 5.21
N GLY A 73 2.64 4.45 4.32
CA GLY A 73 3.58 4.05 3.26
C GLY A 73 4.92 3.54 3.80
N GLY A 74 5.38 4.10 4.93
CA GLY A 74 6.57 3.69 5.65
C GLY A 74 6.48 2.25 6.17
N LEU A 75 5.30 1.81 6.60
CA LEU A 75 5.08 0.41 7.01
C LEU A 75 5.32 -0.58 5.86
N SER A 76 5.04 -0.21 4.61
CA SER A 76 5.38 -1.03 3.44
C SER A 76 6.90 -1.14 3.26
N ALA A 77 7.65 -0.07 3.53
CA ALA A 77 9.12 -0.09 3.54
C ALA A 77 9.67 -1.00 4.65
N VAL A 78 9.12 -0.89 5.86
CA VAL A 78 9.50 -1.73 7.00
C VAL A 78 9.22 -3.20 6.71
N ALA A 79 8.12 -3.51 6.04
CA ALA A 79 7.79 -4.88 5.68
C ALA A 79 8.82 -5.48 4.69
N ILE A 80 9.30 -4.70 3.72
CA ILE A 80 10.39 -5.12 2.83
C ILE A 80 11.65 -5.39 3.65
N LEU A 81 12.02 -4.51 4.58
CA LEU A 81 13.19 -4.68 5.43
C LEU A 81 13.09 -5.95 6.30
N VAL A 82 11.94 -6.19 6.92
CA VAL A 82 11.67 -7.39 7.74
C VAL A 82 11.83 -8.68 6.91
N GLN A 83 11.40 -8.67 5.65
CA GLN A 83 11.57 -9.80 4.75
C GLN A 83 13.05 -10.02 4.37
N ILE A 84 13.76 -8.96 4.01
CA ILE A 84 15.16 -9.04 3.55
C ILE A 84 16.09 -9.49 4.69
N ILE A 85 15.86 -9.00 5.91
CA ILE A 85 16.69 -9.30 7.08
C ILE A 85 16.38 -10.69 7.63
N GLY A 86 15.10 -11.03 7.78
CA GLY A 86 14.72 -12.26 8.48
C GLY A 86 14.92 -13.54 7.68
N LYS A 87 14.90 -13.49 6.33
CA LYS A 87 15.10 -14.61 5.36
C LYS A 87 14.39 -15.94 5.71
N THR A 88 13.43 -15.93 6.64
CA THR A 88 12.77 -17.11 7.21
C THR A 88 11.28 -17.04 6.93
N GLN A 89 10.63 -18.20 6.85
CA GLN A 89 9.18 -18.30 6.63
C GLN A 89 8.37 -17.48 7.66
N LYS A 90 8.81 -17.43 8.93
CA LYS A 90 8.16 -16.62 9.97
C LYS A 90 8.28 -15.11 9.72
N SER A 91 9.46 -14.64 9.29
CA SER A 91 9.68 -13.23 8.92
C SER A 91 8.90 -12.85 7.66
N PHE A 92 8.78 -13.77 6.69
CA PHE A 92 7.96 -13.54 5.51
C PHE A 92 6.48 -13.43 5.87
N MET A 93 5.97 -14.27 6.77
CA MET A 93 4.59 -14.19 7.24
C MET A 93 4.32 -12.87 8.00
N ALA A 94 5.25 -12.44 8.85
CA ALA A 94 5.18 -11.14 9.53
C ALA A 94 5.17 -9.98 8.52
N ALA A 95 6.05 -10.01 7.52
CA ALA A 95 6.11 -9.00 6.46
C ALA A 95 4.79 -8.95 5.65
N LYS A 96 4.21 -10.10 5.30
CA LYS A 96 2.92 -10.18 4.58
C LYS A 96 1.80 -9.51 5.38
N ILE A 97 1.72 -9.79 6.67
CA ILE A 97 0.72 -9.15 7.55
C ILE A 97 0.98 -7.64 7.62
N LEU A 98 2.24 -7.21 7.76
CA LEU A 98 2.60 -5.80 7.85
C LEU A 98 2.24 -5.01 6.57
N VAL A 99 2.54 -5.54 5.38
CA VAL A 99 2.10 -4.95 4.10
C VAL A 99 0.58 -4.91 4.02
N THR A 100 -0.10 -5.97 4.43
CA THR A 100 -1.56 -6.03 4.35
C THR A 100 -2.20 -4.96 5.23
N VAL A 101 -1.74 -4.79 6.47
CA VAL A 101 -2.22 -3.74 7.38
C VAL A 101 -1.87 -2.35 6.84
N SER A 102 -0.66 -2.15 6.34
CA SER A 102 -0.21 -0.90 5.70
C SER A 102 -1.11 -0.49 4.53
N VAL A 103 -1.39 -1.43 3.62
CA VAL A 103 -2.21 -1.19 2.43
C VAL A 103 -3.67 -0.98 2.80
N LEU A 104 -4.25 -1.78 3.70
CA LEU A 104 -5.63 -1.58 4.15
C LEU A 104 -5.82 -0.24 4.87
N ALA A 105 -4.90 0.12 5.76
CA ALA A 105 -4.94 1.42 6.41
C ALA A 105 -4.74 2.56 5.41
N GLY A 106 -3.86 2.40 4.42
CA GLY A 106 -3.68 3.37 3.34
C GLY A 106 -4.93 3.55 2.48
N ILE A 107 -5.68 2.47 2.22
CA ILE A 107 -6.98 2.52 1.53
C ILE A 107 -8.02 3.26 2.38
N VAL A 108 -8.14 2.95 3.67
CA VAL A 108 -9.10 3.61 4.56
C VAL A 108 -8.83 5.11 4.66
N ASN A 109 -7.55 5.49 4.80
CA ASN A 109 -7.12 6.89 4.85
C ASN A 109 -7.18 7.60 3.50
N LEU A 110 -7.55 6.89 2.44
CA LEU A 110 -7.80 7.44 1.11
C LEU A 110 -9.26 7.82 0.89
N PHE A 111 -10.16 7.26 1.69
CA PHE A 111 -11.61 7.47 1.60
C PHE A 111 -12.19 8.24 2.80
N LEU A 112 -11.38 8.49 3.83
CA LEU A 112 -11.67 9.37 4.96
C LEU A 112 -11.11 10.77 4.67
#